data_AF-A0A7J0GP68-F1
#
_entry.id   AF-A0A7J0GP68-F1
#
_cell.length_a   1.000
_cell.length_b   1.000
_cell.length_c   1.000
_cell.angle_alpha   90.00
_cell.angle_beta   90.00
_cell.angle_gamma   90.00
#
_symmetry.space_group_name_H-M   'P 1'
#
loop_
_entity.id
_entity.type
_entity.pdbx_description
1 polymer ?
#
loop_
_entity_poly.entity_id
_entity_poly.type
_entity_poly.pdbx_seq_one_letter_code
_entity_poly.pdbx_strand_id
1 'polypeptide(L)'
;MVARAAFGKRNKDQEEFISLVEEATILAAGFSIVDLYPSVKVLEVITGMRSRLEKLKNRLDKILESIVNEHRDGKRETEGGKSRETEDLVDVLLRVQKQW
;
A
#
# COMPACT_ATOMS: atom_id res chain seq x y z
N MET A 1 -4.64 -12.58 -2.09
CA MET A 1 -6.12 -12.52 -1.98
C MET A 1 -6.60 -11.21 -1.36
N VAL A 2 -6.01 -10.74 -0.26
CA VAL A 2 -6.38 -9.48 0.43
C VAL A 2 -6.36 -8.27 -0.50
N ALA A 3 -5.26 -8.05 -1.24
CA ALA A 3 -5.14 -6.90 -2.14
C ALA A 3 -6.22 -6.87 -3.24
N ARG A 4 -6.67 -8.05 -3.71
CA ARG A 4 -7.76 -8.16 -4.72
C ARG A 4 -9.13 -7.86 -4.12
N ALA A 5 -9.33 -8.18 -2.84
CA ALA A 5 -10.56 -7.82 -2.14
C ALA A 5 -10.59 -6.32 -1.78
N ALA A 6 -9.42 -5.73 -1.50
CA ALA A 6 -9.29 -4.32 -1.16
C ALA A 6 -9.44 -3.40 -2.38
N PHE A 7 -8.81 -3.75 -3.51
CA PHE A 7 -8.64 -2.86 -4.67
C PHE A 7 -9.30 -3.38 -5.96
N GLY A 8 -10.04 -4.50 -5.90
CA GLY A 8 -10.72 -5.05 -7.07
C GLY A 8 -9.80 -5.86 -8.00
N LYS A 9 -9.86 -5.60 -9.31
CA LYS A 9 -9.12 -6.39 -10.33
C LYS A 9 -7.60 -6.19 -10.22
N ARG A 10 -6.85 -7.17 -10.73
CA ARG A 10 -5.38 -7.13 -10.72
C ARG A 10 -4.86 -6.07 -11.69
N ASN A 11 -4.28 -5.00 -11.16
CA ASN A 11 -3.57 -3.96 -11.91
C ASN A 11 -2.10 -3.87 -11.44
N LYS A 12 -1.30 -3.04 -12.12
CA LYS A 12 0.12 -2.83 -11.77
C LYS A 12 0.30 -2.28 -10.36
N ASP A 13 -0.60 -1.38 -9.95
CA ASP A 13 -0.58 -0.74 -8.63
C ASP A 13 -0.76 -1.76 -7.51
N GLN A 14 -1.58 -2.81 -7.72
CA GLN A 14 -1.78 -3.90 -6.78
C GLN A 14 -0.52 -4.77 -6.62
N GLU A 15 0.19 -5.06 -7.72
CA GLU A 15 1.44 -5.83 -7.69
C GLU A 15 2.55 -5.04 -6.98
N GLU A 16 2.63 -3.73 -7.25
CA GLU A 16 3.58 -2.84 -6.57
C GLU A 16 3.24 -2.68 -5.08
N PHE A 17 1.96 -2.57 -4.72
CA PHE A 17 1.52 -2.56 -3.32
C PHE A 17 1.95 -3.81 -2.56
N ILE A 18 1.77 -5.00 -3.14
CA ILE A 18 2.18 -6.27 -2.50
C ILE A 18 3.69 -6.27 -2.26
N SER A 19 4.48 -5.86 -3.25
CA SER A 19 5.94 -5.75 -3.14
C SER A 19 6.37 -4.80 -2.02
N LEU A 20 5.70 -3.63 -1.89
CA LEU A 20 5.99 -2.70 -0.79
C LEU A 20 5.64 -3.28 0.58
N VAL A 21 4.54 -4.04 0.71
CA VAL A 21 4.16 -4.68 1.97
C VAL A 21 5.19 -5.75 2.36
N GLU A 22 5.73 -6.49 1.40
CA GLU A 22 6.83 -7.44 1.64
C GLU A 22 8.10 -6.70 2.10
N GLU A 23 8.49 -5.61 1.44
CA GLU A 23 9.62 -4.76 1.86
C GLU A 23 9.42 -4.19 3.27
N ALA A 24 8.21 -3.71 3.59
CA ALA A 24 7.83 -3.24 4.92
C ALA A 24 8.02 -4.33 5.98
N THR A 25 7.60 -5.56 5.66
CA THR A 25 7.66 -6.70 6.58
C THR A 25 9.12 -7.09 6.85
N ILE A 26 9.98 -7.06 5.84
CA ILE A 26 11.43 -7.32 6.00
C ILE A 26 12.08 -6.24 6.85
N LEU A 27 11.75 -4.96 6.62
CA LEU A 27 12.26 -3.86 7.43
C LEU A 27 11.81 -3.97 8.90
N ALA A 28 10.55 -4.32 9.14
CA ALA A 28 10.02 -4.55 10.47
C ALA A 28 10.68 -5.75 11.18
N ALA A 29 10.96 -6.84 10.45
CA ALA A 29 11.68 -7.98 11.00
C ALA A 29 13.16 -7.63 11.32
N GLY A 30 13.78 -6.78 10.52
CA GLY A 30 15.14 -6.27 10.77
C GLY A 30 15.24 -5.44 12.06
N PHE A 31 14.19 -4.71 12.42
CA PHE A 31 14.10 -3.95 13.67
C PHE A 31 14.30 -4.86 14.91
N SER A 32 13.66 -6.05 14.90
CA SER A 32 13.71 -7.02 15.99
C SER A 32 15.10 -7.55 16.33
N ILE A 33 16.08 -7.50 15.42
CA ILE A 33 17.46 -7.98 15.64
C ILE A 33 18.36 -6.87 16.18
N VAL A 34 18.08 -5.61 15.84
CA VAL A 34 18.89 -4.44 16.19
C VAL A 34 18.58 -3.95 17.61
N ASP A 35 17.35 -4.18 18.09
CA ASP A 35 16.93 -3.95 19.47
C ASP A 35 17.74 -4.76 20.51
N LEU A 36 18.48 -5.80 20.09
CA LEU A 36 19.31 -6.64 20.96
C LEU A 36 20.73 -6.10 21.24
N TYR A 37 21.23 -5.07 20.53
CA TYR A 37 22.64 -4.63 20.68
C TYR A 37 22.83 -3.10 20.64
N PRO A 38 22.68 -2.35 21.76
CA PRO A 38 21.97 -1.06 21.75
C PRO A 38 22.71 0.20 21.29
N SER A 39 24.04 0.29 21.32
CA SER A 39 24.61 1.63 21.62
C SER A 39 25.29 2.41 20.49
N VAL A 40 25.90 1.78 19.48
CA VAL A 40 26.68 2.53 18.46
C VAL A 40 26.33 2.13 17.03
N LYS A 41 26.20 0.84 16.76
CA LYS A 41 25.67 0.34 15.48
C LYS A 41 24.18 0.65 15.28
N VAL A 42 23.42 0.78 16.38
CA VAL A 42 21.98 1.07 16.34
C VAL A 42 21.70 2.44 15.76
N LEU A 43 22.48 3.47 16.11
CA LEU A 43 22.24 4.82 15.60
C LEU A 43 22.40 4.89 14.08
N GLU A 44 23.46 4.30 13.52
CA GLU A 44 23.73 4.26 12.09
C GLU A 44 22.70 3.40 11.33
N VAL A 45 22.29 2.29 11.92
CA VAL A 45 21.22 1.44 11.39
C VAL A 45 19.86 2.14 11.46
N ILE A 46 19.55 2.86 12.55
CA ILE A 46 18.31 3.64 12.71
C ILE A 46 18.27 4.77 11.68
N THR A 47 19.35 5.52 11.44
CA THR A 47 19.34 6.59 10.43
C THR A 47 19.14 6.03 9.03
N GLY A 48 19.84 4.94 8.67
CA GLY A 48 19.63 4.25 7.39
C GLY A 48 18.21 3.69 7.24
N MET A 49 17.67 3.13 8.31
CA MET A 49 16.33 2.55 8.36
C MET A 49 15.23 3.61 8.29
N ARG A 50 15.38 4.75 8.97
CA ARG A 50 14.46 5.90 8.86
C ARG A 50 14.35 6.38 7.42
N SER A 51 15.48 6.54 6.73
CA SER A 51 15.48 6.94 5.31
C SER A 51 14.79 5.90 4.42
N ARG A 52 15.00 4.60 4.66
CA ARG A 52 14.30 3.52 3.93
C ARG A 52 12.80 3.53 4.20
N LEU A 53 12.40 3.69 5.45
CA LEU A 53 10.99 3.75 5.85
C LEU A 53 10.28 4.97 5.23
N GLU A 54 10.95 6.12 5.18
CA GLU A 54 10.42 7.32 4.55
C GLU A 54 10.26 7.15 3.03
N LYS A 55 11.23 6.51 2.37
CA LYS A 55 11.11 6.15 0.94
C LYS A 55 9.96 5.17 0.70
N LEU A 56 9.82 4.17 1.57
CA LEU A 56 8.73 3.19 1.51
C LEU A 56 7.38 3.87 1.67
N LYS A 57 7.24 4.74 2.69
CA LYS A 57 6.04 5.54 2.91
C LYS A 57 5.68 6.38 1.68
N ASN A 58 6.65 7.11 1.13
CA ASN A 58 6.42 7.95 -0.05
C ASN A 58 5.97 7.15 -1.28
N ARG A 59 6.43 5.90 -1.45
CA ARG A 59 5.96 5.01 -2.52
C ARG A 59 4.55 4.50 -2.24
N LEU A 60 4.29 4.10 -1.00
CA LEU A 60 2.98 3.62 -0.57
C LEU A 60 1.91 4.70 -0.76
N ASP A 61 2.21 5.94 -0.35
CA ASP A 61 1.30 7.08 -0.49
C ASP A 61 0.93 7.32 -1.96
N LYS A 62 1.91 7.23 -2.89
CA LYS A 62 1.66 7.40 -4.33
C LYS A 62 0.76 6.31 -4.91
N ILE A 63 0.97 5.06 -4.53
CA ILE A 63 0.17 3.93 -5.01
C ILE A 63 -1.27 4.05 -4.48
N LEU A 64 -1.43 4.36 -3.20
CA LEU A 64 -2.76 4.56 -2.61
C LEU A 64 -3.48 5.75 -3.25
N GLU A 65 -2.78 6.84 -3.53
CA GLU A 65 -3.34 7.99 -4.25
C GLU A 65 -3.77 7.62 -5.68
N SER A 66 -2.96 6.85 -6.40
CA SER A 66 -3.30 6.32 -7.73
C SER A 66 -4.59 5.50 -7.69
N ILE A 67 -4.66 4.52 -6.79
CA ILE A 67 -5.83 3.65 -6.60
C ILE A 67 -7.06 4.49 -6.26
N VAL A 68 -6.98 5.40 -5.28
CA VAL A 68 -8.11 6.24 -4.87
C VAL A 68 -8.59 7.11 -6.03
N ASN A 69 -7.69 7.68 -6.82
CA ASN A 69 -8.04 8.49 -7.98
C ASN A 69 -8.69 7.65 -9.09
N GLU A 70 -8.22 6.43 -9.34
CA GLU A 70 -8.85 5.50 -10.31
C GLU A 70 -10.31 5.21 -9.92
N HIS A 71 -10.56 4.97 -8.63
CA HIS A 71 -11.89 4.70 -8.09
C HIS A 71 -12.79 5.95 -8.08
N ARG A 72 -12.21 7.13 -7.88
CA ARG A 72 -12.95 8.41 -7.88
C ARG A 72 -13.34 8.86 -9.28
N ASP A 73 -12.46 8.68 -10.26
CA ASP A 73 -12.67 9.12 -11.65
C ASP A 73 -13.55 8.15 -12.45
N GLY A 74 -13.94 7.00 -11.88
CA GLY A 74 -14.71 5.97 -12.57
C GLY A 74 -13.95 5.34 -13.75
N LYS A 75 -12.63 5.52 -13.82
CA LYS A 75 -11.74 5.02 -14.87
C LYS A 75 -11.37 3.55 -14.67
N ARG A 76 -12.30 2.74 -14.17
CA ARG A 76 -12.11 1.29 -14.20
C ARG A 76 -11.99 0.89 -15.66
N GLU A 77 -10.89 0.24 -16.04
CA GLU A 77 -10.77 -0.37 -17.37
C GLU A 77 -11.89 -1.41 -17.54
N THR A 78 -13.02 -0.99 -18.10
CA THR A 78 -14.13 -1.86 -18.47
C THR A 78 -13.81 -2.51 -19.81
N GLU A 79 -12.86 -3.44 -19.81
CA GLU A 79 -12.83 -4.44 -20.87
C GLU A 79 -14.02 -5.40 -20.68
N GLY A 80 -15.02 -5.27 -21.55
CA GLY A 80 -16.07 -6.27 -21.74
C GLY A 80 -17.31 -6.09 -20.86
N GLY A 81 -18.32 -5.47 -21.47
CA GLY A 81 -19.76 -5.48 -21.15
C GLY A 81 -20.27 -6.19 -19.88
N LYS A 82 -21.07 -5.45 -19.11
CA LYS A 82 -22.09 -5.95 -18.16
C LYS A 82 -21.62 -7.11 -17.27
N SER A 83 -20.72 -6.83 -16.35
CA SER A 83 -20.69 -7.55 -15.09
C SER A 83 -20.90 -6.52 -13.98
N ARG A 84 -21.78 -6.84 -13.03
CA ARG A 84 -21.95 -6.05 -11.79
C ARG A 84 -20.56 -5.67 -11.28
N GLU A 85 -20.24 -4.38 -11.31
CA GLU A 85 -19.05 -3.86 -10.64
C GLU A 85 -19.10 -4.41 -9.21
N THR A 86 -18.17 -5.30 -8.90
CA THR A 86 -18.09 -5.86 -7.56
C THR A 86 -17.49 -4.76 -6.73
N GLU A 87 -18.33 -4.10 -5.96
CA GLU A 87 -17.93 -3.07 -5.02
C GLU A 87 -16.78 -3.60 -4.15
N ASP A 88 -15.65 -2.92 -4.21
CA ASP A 88 -14.48 -3.24 -3.38
C ASP A 88 -14.40 -2.33 -2.16
N LEU A 89 -13.39 -2.56 -1.33
CA LEU A 89 -13.25 -1.82 -0.09
C LEU A 89 -13.04 -0.32 -0.33
N VAL A 90 -12.33 0.08 -1.39
CA VAL A 90 -12.08 1.49 -1.71
C VAL A 90 -13.39 2.18 -2.08
N ASP A 91 -14.26 1.53 -2.85
CA ASP A 91 -15.60 2.04 -3.15
C ASP A 91 -16.43 2.30 -1.89
N VAL A 92 -16.43 1.32 -0.95
CA VAL A 92 -17.15 1.43 0.32
C VAL A 92 -16.63 2.61 1.14
N LEU A 93 -15.30 2.74 1.27
CA LEU A 93 -14.65 3.81 2.02
C LEU A 93 -14.96 5.19 1.42
N LEU A 94 -14.88 5.33 0.09
CA LEU A 94 -15.21 6.57 -0.61
C LEU A 94 -16.68 6.95 -0.46
N ARG A 95 -17.59 5.97 -0.45
CA ARG A 95 -19.02 6.23 -0.20
C ARG A 95 -19.24 6.74 1.23
N VAL A 96 -18.65 6.08 2.23
CA VAL A 96 -18.79 6.51 3.63
C VAL A 96 -18.20 7.90 3.84
N GLN A 97 -17.06 8.21 3.22
CA GLN A 97 -16.44 9.54 3.27
C GLN A 97 -17.37 10.64 2.74
N LYS A 98 -18.17 10.37 1.70
CA LYS A 98 -19.12 11.34 1.12
C LYS A 98 -20.38 11.56 1.97
N GLN A 99 -20.65 10.67 2.93
CA GLN A 99 -21.82 10.75 3.83
C GLN A 99 -21.55 11.58 5.09
N TRP A 100 -20.31 12.04 5.25
CA TRP A 100 -19.85 12.98 6.27
C TRP A 100 -19.39 14.29 5.60
#